data_AF-A0AAU3LMC2-F1
#
_entry.id   AF-A0AAU3LMC2-F1
#
_cell.length_a   1.000
_cell.length_b   1.000
_cell.length_c   1.000
_cell.angle_alpha   90.00
_cell.angle_beta   90.00
_cell.angle_gamma   90.00
#
_symmetry.space_group_name_H-M   'P 1'
#
loop_
_entity.id
_entity.type
_entity.pdbx_description
1 polymer ?
#
loop_
_entity_poly.entity_id
_entity_poly.type
_entity_poly.pdbx_seq_one_letter_code
_entity_poly.pdbx_strand_id
1 'polypeptide(L)'
;MSEMPTHEAEDVRQPWGRVTKWLEQHTPDVFAELGDPGSPTALSGTEDRMSLKLPREMWQWLLSNDVGAGRKPDAHSCLVALGCGGDGTVRRP
;
A
#
# COMPACT_ATOMS: atom_id res chain seq x y z
N MET A 1 -6.91 -33.08 19.81
CA MET A 1 -6.71 -31.65 19.54
C MET A 1 -5.81 -31.59 18.33
N SER A 2 -6.36 -31.28 17.15
CA SER A 2 -5.54 -31.13 15.94
C SER A 2 -4.77 -29.82 16.04
N GLU A 3 -3.44 -29.91 16.08
CA GLU A 3 -2.56 -28.77 15.84
C GLU A 3 -2.94 -28.15 14.49
N MET A 4 -3.46 -26.93 14.54
CA MET A 4 -3.64 -26.11 13.36
C MET A 4 -2.25 -25.83 12.79
N PRO A 5 -1.97 -26.15 11.51
CA PRO A 5 -0.68 -25.83 10.92
C PRO A 5 -0.52 -24.31 10.98
N THR A 6 0.40 -23.86 11.82
CA THR A 6 0.96 -22.53 11.79
C THR A 6 1.53 -22.41 10.38
N HIS A 7 0.75 -21.82 9.47
CA HIS A 7 1.33 -21.33 8.24
C HIS A 7 2.31 -20.27 8.73
N GLU A 8 3.59 -20.65 8.85
CA GLU A 8 4.73 -19.75 8.73
C GLU A 8 4.26 -18.73 7.70
N ALA A 9 4.05 -17.48 8.11
CA ALA A 9 3.58 -16.46 7.20
C ALA A 9 4.65 -16.37 6.11
N GLU A 10 4.45 -17.14 5.04
CA GLU A 10 5.37 -17.22 3.92
C GLU A 10 5.60 -15.78 3.57
N ASP A 11 6.87 -15.39 3.68
CA ASP A 11 7.27 -14.02 3.60
C ASP A 11 6.63 -13.39 2.36
N VAL A 12 5.62 -12.54 2.57
CA VAL A 12 4.69 -12.06 1.53
C VAL A 12 5.45 -11.39 0.37
N ARG A 13 6.70 -10.98 0.62
CA ARG A 13 7.68 -10.52 -0.37
C ARG A 13 7.91 -11.53 -1.51
N GLN A 14 7.96 -12.83 -1.22
CA GLN A 14 8.25 -13.89 -2.20
C GLN A 14 7.09 -14.10 -3.20
N PRO A 15 5.84 -14.33 -2.78
CA PRO A 15 4.70 -14.36 -3.68
C PRO A 15 4.54 -13.06 -4.49
N TRP A 16 4.69 -11.90 -3.84
CA TRP A 16 4.52 -10.61 -4.52
C TRP A 16 5.59 -10.37 -5.59
N GLY A 17 6.86 -10.68 -5.30
CA GLY A 17 7.95 -10.59 -6.28
C GLY A 17 7.71 -11.45 -7.54
N ARG A 18 6.99 -12.57 -7.41
CA ARG A 18 6.58 -13.39 -8.57
C ARG A 18 5.47 -12.71 -9.38
N VAL A 19 4.49 -12.09 -8.72
CA VAL A 19 3.40 -11.35 -9.39
C VAL A 19 3.93 -10.14 -10.14
N THR A 20 4.77 -9.32 -9.49
CA THR A 20 5.33 -8.11 -10.13
C THR A 20 6.22 -8.45 -11.32
N LYS A 21 7.08 -9.47 -11.21
CA LYS A 21 7.90 -9.96 -12.31
C LYS A 21 7.06 -10.50 -13.47
N TRP A 22 5.94 -11.18 -13.18
CA TRP A 22 5.03 -11.64 -14.21
C TRP A 22 4.33 -10.47 -14.91
N LEU A 23 3.87 -9.47 -14.16
CA LEU A 23 3.25 -8.26 -14.70
C LEU A 23 4.22 -7.46 -15.58
N GLU A 24 5.47 -7.29 -15.15
CA GLU A 24 6.52 -6.63 -15.92
C GLU A 24 6.73 -7.28 -17.29
N GLN A 25 6.64 -8.61 -17.36
CA GLN A 25 6.89 -9.38 -18.58
C GLN A 25 5.67 -9.47 -19.52
N HIS A 26 4.46 -9.52 -18.97
CA HIS A 26 3.25 -9.84 -19.74
C HIS A 26 2.30 -8.66 -19.93
N THR A 27 2.32 -7.69 -19.02
CA THR A 27 1.40 -6.54 -19.03
C THR A 27 2.14 -5.30 -18.47
N PRO A 28 3.14 -4.77 -19.20
CA PRO A 28 3.98 -3.68 -18.70
C PRO A 28 3.18 -2.40 -18.40
N ASP A 29 2.07 -2.17 -19.08
CA ASP A 29 1.16 -1.04 -18.79
C ASP A 29 0.53 -1.17 -17.39
N VAL A 30 0.07 -2.37 -17.03
CA VAL A 30 -0.48 -2.67 -15.69
C VAL A 30 0.62 -2.65 -14.63
N PHE A 31 1.82 -3.13 -14.97
CA PHE A 31 2.98 -3.03 -14.08
C PHE A 31 3.33 -1.57 -13.78
N ALA A 32 3.34 -0.72 -14.81
CA ALA A 32 3.56 0.71 -14.66
C ALA A 32 2.46 1.40 -13.84
N GLU A 33 1.28 0.80 -13.69
CA GLU A 33 0.23 1.32 -12.80
C GLU A 33 0.49 1.04 -11.32
N LEU A 34 1.32 0.05 -10.98
CA LEU A 34 1.60 -0.33 -9.58
C LEU A 34 2.27 0.78 -8.78
N GLY A 35 2.98 1.73 -9.40
CA GLY A 35 3.43 2.97 -8.75
C GLY A 35 4.93 3.08 -8.49
N ASP A 36 5.29 3.69 -7.34
CA ASP A 36 6.56 3.41 -6.65
C ASP A 36 6.29 2.79 -5.25
N PRO A 37 7.28 2.11 -4.63
CA PRO A 37 7.18 1.65 -3.25
C PRO A 37 6.90 2.79 -2.25
N GLY A 38 6.22 2.46 -1.16
CA GLY A 38 6.04 3.38 -0.03
C GLY A 38 7.35 3.97 0.46
N SER A 39 7.35 5.27 0.81
CA SER A 39 8.46 5.87 1.55
C SER A 39 8.16 5.91 3.05
N PRO A 40 9.18 5.77 3.93
CA PRO A 40 8.97 5.88 5.37
C PRO A 40 8.28 7.19 5.77
N THR A 41 8.59 8.29 5.08
CA THR A 41 7.97 9.60 5.31
C THR A 41 6.49 9.59 4.94
N ALA A 42 6.10 9.00 3.82
CA ALA A 42 4.70 8.90 3.40
C ALA A 42 3.87 8.01 4.34
N LEU A 43 4.47 6.93 4.86
CA LEU A 43 3.82 6.05 5.83
C LEU A 43 3.62 6.75 7.16
N SER A 44 4.65 7.39 7.71
CA SER A 44 4.54 8.19 8.94
C SER A 44 3.48 9.30 8.81
N GLY A 45 3.49 10.05 7.70
CA GLY A 45 2.48 11.08 7.46
C GLY A 45 1.05 10.52 7.34
N THR A 46 0.90 9.29 6.85
CA THR A 46 -0.41 8.61 6.78
C THR A 46 -0.89 8.18 8.16
N GLU A 47 0.00 7.60 8.98
CA GLU A 47 -0.31 7.25 10.38
C GLU A 47 -0.76 8.47 11.17
N ASP A 48 -0.05 9.60 11.04
CA ASP A 48 -0.39 10.86 11.72
C ASP A 48 -1.74 11.40 11.24
N ARG A 49 -1.96 11.45 9.92
CA ARG A 49 -3.20 11.93 9.32
C ARG A 49 -4.42 11.08 9.73
N MET A 50 -4.24 9.77 9.83
CA MET A 50 -5.31 8.83 10.18
C MET A 50 -5.41 8.58 11.69
N SER A 51 -4.49 9.12 12.49
CA SER A 51 -4.40 8.89 13.94
C SER A 51 -4.39 7.40 14.31
N LEU A 52 -3.65 6.60 13.54
CA LEU A 52 -3.50 5.16 13.76
C LEU A 52 -2.02 4.75 13.64
N LYS A 53 -1.71 3.55 14.13
CA LYS A 53 -0.42 2.90 13.90
C LYS A 53 -0.61 1.66 13.07
N LEU A 54 0.12 1.57 11.96
CA LEU A 54 0.11 0.41 11.10
C LEU A 54 0.94 -0.70 11.76
N PRO A 55 0.51 -1.97 11.66
CA PRO A 55 1.34 -3.10 12.09
C PRO A 55 2.70 -3.10 11.37
N ARG A 56 3.73 -3.64 12.03
CA ARG A 56 5.11 -3.69 11.48
C ARG A 56 5.16 -4.42 10.15
N GLU A 57 4.41 -5.50 10.03
CA GLU A 57 4.32 -6.35 8.85
C GLU A 57 3.70 -5.57 7.68
N MET A 58 2.70 -4.72 7.96
CA MET A 58 2.11 -3.81 6.98
C MET A 58 3.10 -2.73 6.54
N TRP A 59 3.88 -2.19 7.48
CA TRP A 59 4.97 -1.25 7.18
C TRP A 59 6.00 -1.87 6.23
N GLN A 60 6.47 -3.07 6.56
CA GLN A 60 7.42 -3.81 5.74
C GLN A 60 6.86 -4.13 4.35
N TRP A 61 5.57 -4.50 4.28
CA TRP A 61 4.88 -4.75 3.03
C TRP A 61 4.80 -3.47 2.18
N LEU A 62 4.33 -2.35 2.73
CA LEU A 62 4.18 -1.09 1.98
C LEU A 62 5.53 -0.49 1.54
N LEU A 63 6.61 -0.71 2.30
CA LEU A 63 7.95 -0.28 1.91
C LEU A 63 8.58 -1.17 0.82
N SER A 64 8.25 -2.45 0.80
CA SER A 64 8.86 -3.41 -0.14
C SER A 64 8.09 -3.52 -1.45
N ASN A 65 6.82 -3.12 -1.44
CA ASN A 65 5.91 -3.36 -2.55
C ASN A 65 5.52 -2.05 -3.19
N ASP A 66 5.48 -2.11 -4.50
CA ASP A 66 5.07 -1.03 -5.35
C ASP A 66 3.54 -0.84 -5.29
N VAL A 67 3.09 0.22 -4.62
CA VAL A 67 1.68 0.40 -4.20
C VAL A 67 1.12 1.78 -4.54
N GLY A 68 1.71 2.47 -5.51
CA GLY A 68 1.21 3.78 -5.92
C GLY A 68 1.63 4.88 -4.95
N ALA A 69 2.71 4.69 -4.19
CA ALA A 69 3.17 5.71 -3.26
C ALA A 69 3.50 7.00 -4.01
N GLY A 70 2.84 8.09 -3.64
CA GLY A 70 2.99 9.38 -4.31
C GLY A 70 2.00 9.62 -5.47
N ARG A 71 1.20 8.63 -5.88
CA ARG A 71 0.06 8.88 -6.77
C ARG A 71 -1.10 9.46 -5.97
N LYS A 72 -1.77 10.46 -6.55
CA LYS A 72 -3.03 10.94 -5.99
C LYS A 72 -4.08 9.83 -6.12
N PRO A 73 -4.84 9.54 -5.05
CA PRO A 73 -5.98 8.65 -5.15
C PRO A 73 -6.96 9.20 -6.20
N ASP A 74 -7.68 8.30 -6.87
CA ASP A 74 -8.71 8.68 -7.83
C ASP A 74 -9.69 9.67 -7.20
N ALA A 75 -9.91 10.78 -7.90
CA ALA A 75 -10.69 11.91 -7.41
C ALA A 75 -12.17 11.53 -7.15
N HIS A 76 -12.65 10.46 -7.79
CA HIS A 76 -14.00 9.94 -7.63
C HIS A 76 -14.12 8.82 -6.59
N SER A 77 -13.01 8.37 -6.00
CA SER A 77 -13.06 7.37 -4.94
C SER A 77 -13.81 7.89 -3.71
N CYS A 78 -14.57 7.00 -3.06
CA CYS A 78 -15.36 7.34 -1.88
C CYS A 78 -14.51 7.96 -0.76
N LEU A 79 -13.24 7.56 -0.63
CA LEU A 79 -12.32 8.09 0.37
C LEU A 79 -11.87 9.52 0.05
N VAL A 80 -11.70 9.87 -1.23
CA VAL A 80 -11.39 11.27 -1.62
C VAL A 80 -12.58 12.17 -1.40
N ALA A 81 -13.80 11.70 -1.69
CA ALA A 81 -15.04 12.43 -1.38
C ALA A 81 -15.20 12.71 0.13
N LEU A 82 -14.65 11.83 0.98
CA LEU A 82 -14.60 11.98 2.44
C LEU A 82 -13.41 12.83 2.93
N GLY A 83 -12.62 13.41 2.04
CA GLY A 83 -11.50 14.31 2.37
C GLY A 83 -10.14 13.63 2.54
N CYS A 84 -10.01 12.34 2.21
CA CYS A 84 -8.74 11.61 2.36
C CYS A 84 -7.76 11.79 1.17
N GLY A 85 -7.92 12.83 0.35
CA GLY A 85 -7.17 13.05 -0.89
C GLY A 85 -5.71 13.52 -0.78
N GLY A 86 -5.19 13.75 0.43
CA GLY A 86 -3.78 14.06 0.65
C GLY A 86 -3.37 15.53 0.41
N ASP A 87 -4.30 16.40 -0.01
CA ASP A 87 -4.01 17.80 -0.36
C ASP A 87 -3.83 18.75 0.84
N GLY A 88 -3.78 18.23 2.08
CA GLY A 88 -3.58 19.03 3.30
C GLY A 88 -4.70 20.06 3.61
N THR A 89 -5.69 20.22 2.74
CA THR A 89 -6.83 21.10 2.96
C THR A 89 -7.87 20.37 3.79
N VAL A 90 -7.73 20.51 5.11
CA VAL A 90 -8.83 20.26 6.04
C VAL A 90 -9.97 21.20 5.64
N ARG A 91 -10.97 20.70 4.92
CA ARG A 91 -12.23 21.41 4.74
C ARG A 91 -12.99 21.29 6.06
N ARG A 92 -12.79 22.26 6.96
CA ARG A 92 -13.68 22.40 8.12
C ARG A 92 -15.06 22.88 7.64
N PRO A 93 -16.14 22.47 8.35
CA PRO A 93 -17.50 22.94 8.07
C PRO A 93 -17.62 24.46 8.24
#